data_AF-A0A7W1SX22-F1
#
_entry.id   AF-A0A7W1SX22-F1
#
_cell.length_a   1.000
_cell.length_b   1.000
_cell.length_c   1.000
_cell.angle_alpha   90.00
_cell.angle_beta   90.00
_cell.angle_gamma   90.00
#
_symmetry.space_group_name_H-M   'P 1'
#
loop_
_entity.id
_entity.type
_entity.pdbx_description
1 polymer ?
#
loop_
_entity_poly.entity_id
_entity_poly.type
_entity_poly.pdbx_seq_one_letter_code
_entity_poly.pdbx_strand_id
1 'polypeptide(L)'
;MNSSSRDAILSIALLLAVSAPAFCWQDSSQEQPVLNANRPTGQPNPDQSNSNFVSRTTQAINYRQGTTNDVELRPTALIPDAKGKAKVQTRSGGSDIEARVEKLRPANTFGLAYLTYVLWGISPQGQPTNLGELVVDKDGKAMLKTTTPLQAFAMILTAEPDFAVSIPSEQVVLENYADPKLKGWVRSIDVSYHLVPRSQYQEQVQPIEKGVYGTTTKDPLILLQARNAVRIAKDAQAAEYAATALQQAQQQLDRAEDYNTRKQNKNAITTVAREAVQSA
;
A
#
# COMPACT_ATOMS: atom_id res chain seq x y z
N MET A 1 -61.97 -32.33 -10.55
CA MET A 1 -62.45 -32.95 -9.29
C MET A 1 -61.81 -32.22 -8.13
N ASN A 2 -62.62 -32.00 -7.10
CA ASN A 2 -62.39 -31.41 -5.78
C ASN A 2 -62.52 -29.89 -5.58
N SER A 3 -63.60 -29.64 -4.82
CA SER A 3 -64.11 -28.46 -4.11
C SER A 3 -63.10 -27.88 -3.10
N SER A 4 -63.18 -26.56 -2.87
CA SER A 4 -62.69 -25.93 -1.66
C SER A 4 -63.76 -24.97 -1.13
N SER A 5 -64.36 -25.35 -0.01
CA SER A 5 -65.27 -24.53 0.80
C SER A 5 -64.48 -23.67 1.78
N ARG A 6 -65.04 -22.50 2.05
CA ARG A 6 -64.72 -21.55 3.11
C ARG A 6 -65.05 -22.17 4.46
N ASP A 7 -64.31 -21.82 5.52
CA ASP A 7 -64.86 -21.64 6.86
C ASP A 7 -63.98 -20.72 7.72
N ALA A 8 -64.65 -19.92 8.54
CA ALA A 8 -64.11 -18.93 9.46
C ALA A 8 -64.08 -19.49 10.88
N ILE A 9 -63.09 -19.10 11.70
CA ILE A 9 -63.19 -19.22 13.16
C ILE A 9 -62.57 -17.98 13.83
N LEU A 10 -63.39 -17.39 14.71
CA LEU A 10 -63.13 -16.31 15.66
C LEU A 10 -62.29 -16.78 16.88
N SER A 11 -61.78 -15.80 17.62
CA SER A 11 -61.83 -15.71 19.09
C SER A 11 -60.56 -15.90 19.96
N ILE A 12 -60.34 -14.84 20.74
CA ILE A 12 -60.02 -14.76 22.17
C ILE A 12 -58.54 -14.63 22.57
N ALA A 13 -58.25 -13.42 23.05
CA ALA A 13 -57.07 -12.99 23.77
C ALA A 13 -56.96 -13.63 25.16
N LEU A 14 -55.73 -13.97 25.55
CA LEU A 14 -55.39 -14.30 26.93
C LEU A 14 -54.20 -13.43 27.35
N LEU A 15 -54.47 -12.48 28.26
CA LEU A 15 -53.48 -11.71 29.01
C LEU A 15 -52.90 -12.60 30.12
N LEU A 16 -51.57 -12.70 30.17
CA LEU A 16 -50.84 -13.08 31.38
C LEU A 16 -49.82 -12.00 31.69
N ALA A 17 -50.09 -11.30 32.79
CA ALA A 17 -49.18 -10.35 33.42
C ALA A 17 -48.08 -11.14 34.18
N VAL A 18 -46.82 -10.85 33.88
CA VAL A 18 -45.69 -11.26 34.71
C VAL A 18 -44.98 -9.99 35.19
N SER A 19 -44.97 -9.81 36.49
CA SER A 19 -44.31 -8.74 37.23
C SER A 19 -42.79 -8.88 37.15
N ALA A 20 -42.11 -7.80 36.76
CA ALA A 20 -40.65 -7.67 36.83
C ALA A 20 -40.25 -6.96 38.14
N PRO A 21 -39.29 -7.50 38.92
CA PRO A 21 -38.68 -6.73 40.01
C PRO A 21 -37.70 -5.70 39.43
N ALA A 22 -37.89 -4.44 39.82
CA ALA A 22 -36.99 -3.35 39.53
C ALA A 22 -35.66 -3.56 40.28
N PHE A 23 -34.59 -3.81 39.53
CA PHE A 23 -33.22 -3.62 40.02
C PHE A 23 -32.79 -2.19 39.71
N CYS A 24 -32.89 -1.30 40.71
CA CYS A 24 -32.17 -0.03 40.72
C CYS A 24 -30.66 -0.32 40.73
N TRP A 25 -29.94 0.11 39.70
CA TRP A 25 -28.50 0.28 39.78
C TRP A 25 -28.19 1.70 40.27
N GLN A 26 -27.36 1.73 41.29
CA GLN A 26 -27.04 2.88 42.12
C GLN A 26 -25.91 3.69 41.48
N ASP A 27 -26.18 4.99 41.30
CA ASP A 27 -25.16 6.00 41.03
C ASP A 27 -24.27 6.16 42.27
N SER A 28 -22.97 6.19 42.06
CA SER A 28 -21.97 6.39 43.12
C SER A 28 -20.74 7.05 42.51
N SER A 29 -20.85 8.36 42.28
CA SER A 29 -19.71 9.25 42.13
C SER A 29 -19.03 9.45 43.49
N GLN A 30 -17.81 8.97 43.65
CA GLN A 30 -16.91 9.32 44.75
C GLN A 30 -15.50 9.50 44.18
N GLU A 31 -15.03 10.76 44.17
CA GLU A 31 -13.62 11.11 43.98
C GLU A 31 -12.82 10.98 45.29
N GLN A 32 -11.51 10.80 45.10
CA GLN A 32 -10.34 11.11 45.95
C GLN A 32 -9.71 9.97 46.79
N PRO A 33 -8.38 10.00 47.10
CA PRO A 33 -7.28 10.86 46.63
C PRO A 33 -6.05 10.08 46.12
N VAL A 34 -5.13 10.80 45.45
CA VAL A 34 -3.81 10.32 45.03
C VAL A 34 -2.90 9.98 46.22
N LEU A 35 -2.39 8.74 46.28
CA LEU A 35 -1.21 8.38 47.06
C LEU A 35 -0.24 7.60 46.17
N ASN A 36 0.91 8.24 45.95
CA ASN A 36 2.05 7.72 45.23
C ASN A 36 2.82 6.74 46.13
N ALA A 37 2.96 5.48 45.74
CA ALA A 37 3.92 4.55 46.34
C ALA A 37 4.34 3.46 45.34
N ASN A 38 5.61 3.52 44.96
CA ASN A 38 6.42 2.54 44.22
C ASN A 38 5.92 1.09 44.17
N ARG A 39 5.82 0.55 42.94
CA ARG A 39 6.15 -0.86 42.65
C ARG A 39 7.02 -0.94 41.38
N PRO A 40 8.23 -1.53 41.45
CA PRO A 40 9.00 -1.87 40.26
C PRO A 40 8.53 -3.20 39.63
N THR A 41 8.68 -3.22 38.31
CA THR A 41 8.93 -4.35 37.39
C THR A 41 7.83 -5.37 37.10
N GLY A 42 7.44 -5.40 35.82
CA GLY A 42 7.55 -6.65 35.06
C GLY A 42 6.27 -7.25 34.45
N GLN A 43 5.49 -6.50 33.68
CA GLN A 43 4.63 -7.10 32.64
C GLN A 43 4.79 -6.31 31.34
N PRO A 44 5.26 -6.94 30.24
CA PRO A 44 5.28 -6.28 28.95
C PRO A 44 3.83 -6.10 28.47
N ASN A 45 3.46 -4.85 28.27
CA ASN A 45 2.22 -4.47 27.61
C ASN A 45 2.29 -4.97 26.15
N PRO A 46 1.30 -5.72 25.62
CA PRO A 46 1.39 -6.32 24.29
C PRO A 46 1.26 -5.32 23.11
N ASP A 47 1.18 -4.02 23.37
CA ASP A 47 0.95 -2.98 22.34
C ASP A 47 2.21 -2.24 21.87
N GLN A 48 3.42 -2.75 22.11
CA GLN A 48 4.65 -2.15 21.59
C GLN A 48 5.32 -3.01 20.52
N SER A 49 4.60 -3.22 19.42
CA SER A 49 5.29 -3.19 18.13
C SER A 49 5.72 -1.73 17.91
N ASN A 50 6.99 -1.43 18.17
CA ASN A 50 7.64 -0.19 17.74
C ASN A 50 7.68 -0.16 16.21
N SER A 51 6.52 0.00 15.59
CA SER A 51 6.42 0.28 14.16
C SER A 51 6.77 1.75 13.99
N ASN A 52 8.07 2.00 13.84
CA ASN A 52 8.60 3.30 13.47
C ASN A 52 8.05 3.61 12.08
N PHE A 53 6.86 4.19 11.97
CA PHE A 53 6.33 4.73 10.71
C PHE A 53 6.59 6.23 10.67
N VAL A 54 6.83 6.75 9.48
CA VAL A 54 6.95 8.20 9.25
C VAL A 54 5.60 8.73 8.78
N SER A 55 5.02 9.69 9.49
CA SER A 55 3.78 10.35 9.09
C SER A 55 4.06 11.48 8.11
N ARG A 56 3.27 11.57 7.03
CA ARG A 56 3.32 12.66 6.05
C ARG A 56 1.91 13.10 5.67
N THR A 57 1.77 14.36 5.25
CA THR A 57 0.49 14.94 4.80
C THR A 57 0.53 15.27 3.32
N THR A 58 -0.58 15.03 2.62
CA THR A 58 -0.79 15.39 1.21
C THR A 58 -2.24 15.85 0.99
N GLN A 59 -2.57 16.34 -0.21
CA GLN A 59 -3.91 16.79 -0.55
C GLN A 59 -4.62 15.78 -1.45
N ALA A 60 -5.59 15.07 -0.90
CA ALA A 60 -6.47 14.22 -1.68
C ALA A 60 -7.44 15.08 -2.51
N ILE A 61 -7.65 14.66 -3.76
CA ILE A 61 -8.50 15.35 -4.71
C ILE A 61 -9.79 14.54 -4.89
N ASN A 62 -10.96 15.13 -4.64
CA ASN A 62 -12.24 14.52 -4.98
C ASN A 62 -12.58 14.78 -6.45
N TYR A 63 -12.43 13.75 -7.30
CA TYR A 63 -12.70 13.84 -8.72
C TYR A 63 -14.20 13.64 -8.99
N ARG A 64 -14.82 14.61 -9.65
CA ARG A 64 -16.23 14.51 -10.04
C ARG A 64 -16.41 13.43 -11.11
N GLN A 65 -17.44 12.60 -10.97
CA GLN A 65 -17.76 11.58 -11.95
C GLN A 65 -17.97 12.16 -13.37
N GLY A 66 -17.47 11.46 -14.38
CA GLY A 66 -17.59 11.87 -15.78
C GLY A 66 -16.63 13.00 -16.18
N THR A 67 -15.67 13.37 -15.33
CA THR A 67 -14.68 14.41 -15.63
C THR A 67 -13.32 13.81 -16.01
N THR A 68 -12.52 14.61 -16.69
CA THR A 68 -11.10 14.34 -16.96
C THR A 68 -10.29 15.49 -16.42
N ASN A 69 -9.32 15.19 -15.55
CA ASN A 69 -8.49 16.18 -14.89
C ASN A 69 -7.02 15.88 -15.15
N ASP A 70 -6.27 16.90 -15.53
CA ASP A 70 -4.81 16.84 -15.60
C ASP A 70 -4.26 17.32 -14.25
N VAL A 71 -3.56 16.42 -13.56
CA VAL A 71 -2.99 16.65 -12.23
C VAL A 71 -1.48 16.74 -12.37
N GLU A 72 -0.89 17.82 -11.87
CA GLU A 72 0.56 17.95 -11.78
C GLU A 72 1.09 17.07 -10.64
N LEU A 73 2.17 16.33 -10.89
CA LEU A 73 2.94 15.65 -9.84
C LEU A 73 4.25 16.44 -9.65
N ARG A 74 4.38 17.13 -8.52
CA ARG A 74 5.49 18.02 -8.22
C ARG A 74 6.66 17.28 -7.58
N PRO A 75 7.91 17.64 -7.96
CA PRO A 75 9.11 17.07 -7.37
C PRO A 75 9.25 17.43 -5.90
N THR A 76 9.80 16.50 -5.14
CA THR A 76 10.30 16.75 -3.78
C THR A 76 11.79 17.09 -3.81
N ALA A 77 12.36 17.41 -2.64
CA ALA A 77 13.80 17.63 -2.51
C ALA A 77 14.67 16.42 -2.91
N LEU A 78 14.09 15.21 -2.99
CA LEU A 78 14.80 13.98 -3.35
C LEU A 78 15.17 13.94 -4.84
N ILE A 79 14.32 14.45 -5.74
CA ILE A 79 14.59 14.59 -7.17
C ILE A 79 14.03 15.93 -7.68
N PRO A 80 14.71 17.06 -7.42
CA PRO A 80 14.18 18.39 -7.73
C PRO A 80 13.90 18.61 -9.22
N ASP A 81 14.64 17.90 -10.09
CA ASP A 81 14.51 18.00 -11.53
C ASP A 81 13.38 17.13 -12.12
N ALA A 82 12.80 16.22 -11.34
CA ALA A 82 11.75 15.34 -11.82
C ALA A 82 10.49 16.13 -12.22
N LYS A 83 9.77 15.61 -13.19
CA LYS A 83 8.50 16.17 -13.64
C LYS A 83 7.48 15.07 -13.79
N GLY A 84 6.30 15.21 -13.21
CA GLY A 84 5.23 14.27 -13.42
C GLY A 84 3.90 14.94 -13.74
N LYS A 85 3.07 14.21 -14.48
CA LYS A 85 1.68 14.56 -14.77
C LYS A 85 0.85 13.29 -14.72
N ALA A 86 -0.35 13.38 -14.18
CA ALA A 86 -1.33 12.31 -14.18
C ALA A 86 -2.63 12.81 -14.80
N LYS A 87 -3.14 12.09 -15.79
CA LYS A 87 -4.48 12.31 -16.31
C LYS A 87 -5.43 11.36 -15.60
N VAL A 88 -6.42 11.91 -14.91
CA VAL A 88 -7.43 11.14 -14.16
C VAL A 88 -8.78 11.30 -14.86
N GLN A 89 -9.32 10.20 -15.35
CA GLN A 89 -10.63 10.14 -15.97
C GLN A 89 -11.57 9.32 -15.09
N THR A 90 -12.58 9.97 -14.50
CA THR A 90 -13.53 9.30 -13.63
C THR A 90 -14.70 8.75 -14.45
N ARG A 91 -14.98 7.46 -14.32
CA ARG A 91 -16.06 6.73 -14.99
C ARG A 91 -17.01 6.08 -13.99
N SER A 92 -18.06 5.43 -14.46
CA SER A 92 -18.91 4.62 -13.58
C SER A 92 -18.08 3.47 -12.99
N GLY A 93 -17.97 3.39 -11.67
CA GLY A 93 -17.25 2.32 -10.96
C GLY A 93 -15.76 2.56 -10.67
N GLY A 94 -15.19 3.73 -11.01
CA GLY A 94 -13.81 4.06 -10.64
C GLY A 94 -13.17 5.16 -11.49
N SER A 95 -11.85 5.26 -11.40
CA SER A 95 -11.03 6.24 -12.11
C SER A 95 -9.94 5.55 -12.93
N ASP A 96 -9.82 5.93 -14.20
CA ASP A 96 -8.68 5.58 -15.05
C ASP A 96 -7.58 6.62 -14.87
N ILE A 97 -6.36 6.15 -14.67
CA ILE A 97 -5.19 6.98 -14.40
C ILE A 97 -4.14 6.69 -15.47
N GLU A 98 -3.66 7.75 -16.11
CA GLU A 98 -2.48 7.72 -16.96
C GLU A 98 -1.42 8.66 -16.37
N ALA A 99 -0.43 8.09 -15.69
CA ALA A 99 0.70 8.82 -15.12
C ALA A 99 1.88 8.81 -16.09
N ARG A 100 2.51 9.97 -16.27
CA ARG A 100 3.75 10.16 -17.03
C ARG A 100 4.75 10.91 -16.19
N VAL A 101 5.98 10.42 -16.20
CA VAL A 101 7.07 11.02 -15.42
C VAL A 101 8.31 11.13 -16.29
N GLU A 102 9.08 12.19 -16.09
CA GLU A 102 10.33 12.48 -16.78
C GLU A 102 11.41 12.90 -15.79
N LYS A 103 12.67 12.78 -16.21
CA LYS A 103 13.87 13.12 -15.42
C LYS A 103 13.97 12.34 -14.10
N LEU A 104 13.44 11.12 -14.07
CA LEU A 104 13.72 10.19 -12.98
C LEU A 104 15.13 9.65 -13.11
N ARG A 105 15.81 9.57 -11.96
CA ARG A 105 17.05 8.80 -11.84
C ARG A 105 16.70 7.33 -11.58
N PRO A 106 17.60 6.37 -11.85
CA PRO A 106 17.39 4.99 -11.41
C PRO A 106 17.09 4.91 -9.90
N ALA A 107 16.13 4.08 -9.49
CA ALA A 107 15.69 4.00 -8.09
C ALA A 107 16.82 3.57 -7.13
N ASN A 108 17.78 2.78 -7.62
CA ASN A 108 18.96 2.35 -6.87
C ASN A 108 19.85 3.51 -6.38
N THR A 109 19.65 4.73 -6.88
CA THR A 109 20.35 5.93 -6.39
C THR A 109 19.95 6.28 -4.95
N PHE A 110 18.80 5.80 -4.45
CA PHE A 110 18.38 5.91 -3.05
C PHE A 110 19.01 4.84 -2.14
N GLY A 111 19.71 3.88 -2.72
CA GLY A 111 20.29 2.72 -2.05
C GLY A 111 20.00 1.46 -2.83
N LEU A 112 20.86 0.46 -2.68
CA LEU A 112 20.78 -0.79 -3.45
C LEU A 112 19.51 -1.61 -3.16
N ALA A 113 18.83 -1.33 -2.04
CA ALA A 113 17.54 -1.93 -1.71
C ALA A 113 16.39 -1.41 -2.58
N TYR A 114 16.52 -0.27 -3.26
CA TYR A 114 15.47 0.31 -4.10
C TYR A 114 15.69 -0.03 -5.58
N LEU A 115 14.67 -0.60 -6.23
CA LEU A 115 14.80 -1.13 -7.59
C LEU A 115 13.77 -0.56 -8.55
N THR A 116 12.66 0.01 -8.06
CA THR A 116 11.60 0.53 -8.92
C THR A 116 10.91 1.74 -8.31
N TYR A 117 9.98 2.34 -9.06
CA TYR A 117 9.07 3.36 -8.56
C TYR A 117 7.65 2.84 -8.57
N VAL A 118 6.89 3.14 -7.53
CA VAL A 118 5.48 2.75 -7.43
C VAL A 118 4.63 4.00 -7.28
N LEU A 119 3.58 4.09 -8.10
CA LEU A 119 2.54 5.11 -7.93
C LEU A 119 1.54 4.62 -6.90
N TRP A 120 1.21 5.48 -5.95
CA TRP A 120 0.24 5.19 -4.90
C TRP A 120 -0.94 6.14 -4.98
N GLY A 121 -2.12 5.62 -4.68
CA GLY A 121 -3.32 6.40 -4.39
C GLY A 121 -3.51 6.47 -2.88
N ILE A 122 -3.61 7.67 -2.31
CA ILE A 122 -3.87 7.86 -0.88
C ILE A 122 -5.33 8.26 -0.71
N SER A 123 -6.15 7.41 -0.10
CA SER A 123 -7.56 7.72 0.16
C SER A 123 -7.68 8.88 1.17
N PRO A 124 -8.84 9.56 1.30
CA PRO A 124 -9.05 10.60 2.31
C PRO A 124 -8.91 10.10 3.75
N GLN A 125 -8.97 8.78 3.96
CA GLN A 125 -8.73 8.12 5.26
C GLN A 125 -7.25 7.80 5.51
N GLY A 126 -6.34 8.25 4.62
CA GLY A 126 -4.91 8.01 4.75
C GLY A 126 -4.46 6.62 4.35
N GLN A 127 -5.34 5.83 3.71
CA GLN A 127 -5.01 4.47 3.29
C GLN A 127 -4.29 4.49 1.94
N PRO A 128 -3.06 3.96 1.86
CA PRO A 128 -2.35 3.82 0.60
C PRO A 128 -2.92 2.66 -0.22
N THR A 129 -2.94 2.82 -1.54
CA THR A 129 -3.28 1.79 -2.51
C THR A 129 -2.22 1.79 -3.60
N ASN A 130 -1.54 0.67 -3.81
CA ASN A 130 -0.56 0.50 -4.88
C ASN A 130 -1.29 0.56 -6.23
N LEU A 131 -1.02 1.61 -7.04
CA LEU A 131 -1.64 1.82 -8.34
C LEU A 131 -0.82 1.18 -9.48
N GLY A 132 0.43 0.83 -9.21
CA GLY A 132 1.31 0.10 -10.13
C GLY A 132 2.72 0.65 -10.23
N GLU A 133 3.56 -0.15 -10.88
CA GLU A 133 4.98 0.11 -11.10
C GLU A 133 5.22 1.06 -12.28
N LEU A 134 6.13 2.01 -12.11
CA LEU A 134 6.70 2.83 -13.17
C LEU A 134 8.12 2.38 -13.49
N VAL A 135 8.25 1.58 -14.56
CA VAL A 135 9.55 1.16 -15.08
C VAL A 135 10.20 2.32 -15.84
N VAL A 136 11.32 2.81 -15.31
CA VAL A 136 12.07 3.94 -15.88
C VAL A 136 12.92 3.48 -17.06
N ASP A 137 12.79 4.18 -18.18
CA ASP A 137 13.62 3.95 -19.36
C ASP A 137 15.01 4.61 -19.25
N LYS A 138 15.84 4.37 -20.26
CA LYS A 138 17.21 4.91 -20.33
C LYS A 138 17.27 6.45 -20.34
N ASP A 139 16.18 7.13 -20.70
CA ASP A 139 16.09 8.58 -20.82
C ASP A 139 15.43 9.21 -19.57
N GLY A 140 15.22 8.41 -18.52
CA GLY A 140 14.63 8.85 -17.25
C GLY A 140 13.12 9.08 -17.34
N LYS A 141 12.43 8.43 -18.29
CA LYS A 141 10.98 8.55 -18.48
C LYS A 141 10.27 7.27 -18.07
N ALA A 142 9.04 7.42 -17.59
CA ALA A 142 8.17 6.29 -17.27
C ALA A 142 6.71 6.65 -17.51
N MET A 143 5.89 5.64 -17.81
CA MET A 143 4.45 5.78 -17.98
C MET A 143 3.72 4.59 -17.37
N LEU A 144 2.59 4.87 -16.70
CA LEU A 144 1.69 3.87 -16.15
C LEU A 144 0.27 4.18 -16.57
N LYS A 145 -0.48 3.15 -16.98
CA LYS A 145 -1.92 3.17 -17.17
C LYS A 145 -2.55 2.17 -16.22
N THR A 146 -3.49 2.63 -15.39
CA THR A 146 -4.10 1.80 -14.36
C THR A 146 -5.52 2.28 -14.06
N THR A 147 -6.29 1.48 -13.34
CA THR A 147 -7.64 1.83 -12.87
C THR A 147 -7.68 1.66 -11.35
N THR A 148 -8.38 2.55 -10.68
CA THR A 148 -8.64 2.46 -9.23
C THR A 148 -10.13 2.62 -8.95
N PRO A 149 -10.70 1.93 -7.93
CA PRO A 149 -12.07 2.21 -7.48
C PRO A 149 -12.20 3.56 -6.76
N LEU A 150 -11.09 4.23 -6.42
CA LEU A 150 -11.10 5.48 -5.68
C LEU A 150 -11.70 6.63 -6.50
N GLN A 151 -12.65 7.35 -5.89
CA GLN A 151 -13.20 8.61 -6.41
C GLN A 151 -12.46 9.83 -5.86
N ALA A 152 -12.04 9.77 -4.59
CA ALA A 152 -11.24 10.81 -3.97
C ALA A 152 -9.91 10.20 -3.53
N PHE A 153 -8.80 10.79 -3.96
CA PHE A 153 -7.46 10.31 -3.61
C PHE A 153 -6.37 11.34 -3.92
N ALA A 154 -5.28 11.27 -3.18
CA ALA A 154 -4.00 11.88 -3.51
C ALA A 154 -3.16 10.90 -4.34
N MET A 155 -2.17 11.38 -5.07
CA MET A 155 -1.19 10.53 -5.75
C MET A 155 0.22 10.86 -5.29
N ILE A 156 0.99 9.85 -4.92
CA ILE A 156 2.42 9.99 -4.62
C ILE A 156 3.22 8.96 -5.42
N LEU A 157 4.45 9.30 -5.78
CA LEU A 157 5.42 8.37 -6.37
C LEU A 157 6.55 8.17 -5.39
N THR A 158 6.86 6.91 -5.09
CA THR A 158 7.93 6.53 -4.17
C THR A 158 8.93 5.61 -4.84
N ALA A 159 10.19 5.64 -4.38
CA ALA A 159 11.15 4.60 -4.70
C ALA A 159 10.90 3.38 -3.82
N GLU A 160 10.85 2.19 -4.40
CA GLU A 160 10.47 0.96 -3.71
C GLU A 160 11.44 -0.20 -3.99
N PRO A 161 11.53 -1.17 -3.07
CA PRO A 161 12.36 -2.35 -3.26
C PRO A 161 11.89 -3.29 -4.36
N ASP A 162 10.58 -3.34 -4.59
CA ASP A 162 9.91 -4.12 -5.62
C ASP A 162 8.51 -3.54 -5.90
N PHE A 163 7.82 -4.09 -6.89
CA PHE A 163 6.51 -3.60 -7.33
C PHE A 163 5.33 -4.00 -6.42
N ALA A 164 5.48 -4.98 -5.54
CA ALA A 164 4.37 -5.62 -4.82
C ALA A 164 4.25 -5.16 -3.35
N VAL A 165 5.09 -4.24 -2.91
CA VAL A 165 4.99 -3.61 -1.59
C VAL A 165 3.58 -3.11 -1.29
N SER A 166 3.16 -3.26 -0.02
CA SER A 166 1.82 -2.93 0.47
C SER A 166 1.73 -1.57 1.17
N ILE A 167 2.88 -1.06 1.65
CA ILE A 167 3.00 0.25 2.30
C ILE A 167 4.10 1.03 1.58
N PRO A 168 3.87 2.31 1.23
CA PRO A 168 4.89 3.15 0.60
C PRO A 168 6.11 3.36 1.50
N SER A 169 7.30 3.42 0.90
CA SER A 169 8.50 3.87 1.59
C SER A 169 8.51 5.39 1.81
N GLU A 170 9.34 5.86 2.73
CA GLU A 170 9.53 7.29 2.96
C GLU A 170 10.22 8.03 1.80
N GLN A 171 10.70 7.32 0.78
CA GLN A 171 11.38 7.89 -0.39
C GLN A 171 10.38 8.46 -1.40
N VAL A 172 9.59 9.46 -0.97
CA VAL A 172 8.60 10.14 -1.82
C VAL A 172 9.30 11.13 -2.76
N VAL A 173 9.25 10.86 -4.06
CA VAL A 173 9.93 11.64 -5.10
C VAL A 173 9.02 12.60 -5.85
N LEU A 174 7.73 12.27 -5.97
CA LEU A 174 6.71 13.13 -6.55
C LEU A 174 5.42 13.05 -5.74
N GLU A 175 4.70 14.16 -5.68
CA GLU A 175 3.37 14.23 -5.04
C GLU A 175 2.42 15.06 -5.88
N ASN A 176 1.14 14.69 -5.87
CA ASN A 176 0.15 15.46 -6.58
C ASN A 176 0.03 16.87 -6.02
N TYR A 177 -0.17 17.81 -6.92
CA TYR A 177 -0.55 19.17 -6.57
C TYR A 177 -2.01 19.39 -6.89
N ALA A 178 -2.78 19.77 -5.88
CA ALA A 178 -4.16 20.19 -6.07
C ALA A 178 -4.18 21.64 -6.53
N ASP A 179 -4.03 21.86 -7.84
CA ASP A 179 -4.11 23.20 -8.42
C ASP A 179 -5.52 23.79 -8.19
N PRO A 180 -5.66 24.95 -7.53
CA PRO A 180 -6.95 25.63 -7.38
C PRO A 180 -7.65 25.92 -8.72
N LYS A 181 -6.91 25.89 -9.83
CA LYS A 181 -7.40 26.12 -11.21
C LYS A 181 -7.73 24.83 -11.97
N LEU A 182 -7.69 23.66 -11.33
CA LEU A 182 -8.17 22.42 -11.95
C LEU A 182 -9.57 22.65 -12.55
N LYS A 183 -9.74 22.28 -13.82
CA LYS A 183 -10.95 22.60 -14.58
C LYS A 183 -12.14 21.79 -14.04
N GLY A 184 -13.04 22.44 -13.33
CA GLY A 184 -14.29 21.83 -12.83
C GLY A 184 -14.31 21.63 -11.33
N TRP A 185 -15.43 21.12 -10.82
CA TRP A 185 -15.78 21.04 -9.40
C TRP A 185 -14.95 19.99 -8.64
N VAL A 186 -13.69 20.33 -8.35
CA VAL A 186 -12.75 19.51 -7.59
C VAL A 186 -12.61 20.07 -6.17
N ARG A 187 -12.65 19.20 -5.16
CA ARG A 187 -12.43 19.58 -3.74
C ARG A 187 -11.20 18.88 -3.19
N SER A 188 -10.28 19.66 -2.63
CA SER A 188 -9.09 19.15 -1.94
C SER A 188 -9.40 18.84 -0.47
N ILE A 189 -8.75 17.80 0.07
CA ILE A 189 -8.84 17.35 1.46
C ILE A 189 -7.43 17.08 1.95
N ASP A 190 -7.00 17.70 3.05
CA ASP A 190 -5.71 17.38 3.67
C ASP A 190 -5.81 16.01 4.33
N VAL A 191 -4.85 15.13 4.04
CA VAL A 191 -4.82 13.76 4.55
C VAL A 191 -3.43 13.38 5.02
N SER A 192 -3.35 12.69 6.15
CA SER A 192 -2.11 12.12 6.69
C SER A 192 -2.03 10.61 6.42
N TYR A 193 -0.84 10.11 6.14
CA TYR A 193 -0.56 8.70 5.84
C TYR A 193 0.80 8.26 6.42
N HIS A 194 0.99 6.95 6.52
CA HIS A 194 2.18 6.33 7.10
C HIS A 194 3.12 5.79 6.03
N LEU A 195 4.42 5.93 6.26
CA LEU A 195 5.50 5.52 5.37
C LEU A 195 6.48 4.60 6.10
N VAL A 196 7.04 3.62 5.37
CA VAL A 196 8.11 2.75 5.87
C VAL A 196 9.44 3.53 5.85
N PRO A 197 10.14 3.68 7.00
CA PRO A 197 11.44 4.33 7.05
C PRO A 197 12.49 3.58 6.23
N ARG A 198 13.46 4.31 5.72
CA ARG A 198 14.60 3.78 4.97
C ARG A 198 15.41 2.77 5.78
N SER A 199 15.52 2.94 7.10
CA SER A 199 16.23 1.99 7.97
C SER A 199 15.68 0.57 7.86
N GLN A 200 14.37 0.41 7.71
CA GLN A 200 13.74 -0.91 7.56
C GLN A 200 14.19 -1.65 6.30
N TYR A 201 14.63 -0.94 5.25
CA TYR A 201 15.17 -1.54 4.03
C TYR A 201 16.71 -1.61 4.00
N GLN A 202 17.40 -0.96 4.95
CA GLN A 202 18.87 -0.83 4.96
C GLN A 202 19.59 -1.66 6.03
N GLU A 203 18.93 -2.02 7.14
CA GLU A 203 19.65 -2.43 8.35
C GLU A 203 20.22 -3.86 8.39
N GLN A 204 20.08 -4.70 7.36
CA GLN A 204 20.58 -6.10 7.41
C GLN A 204 21.24 -6.63 6.14
N VAL A 205 21.74 -5.75 5.28
CA VAL A 205 22.34 -6.20 4.02
C VAL A 205 23.78 -6.66 4.28
N GLN A 206 23.98 -7.99 4.40
CA GLN A 206 25.22 -8.64 3.93
C GLN A 206 25.70 -7.89 2.70
N PRO A 207 26.98 -7.49 2.57
CA PRO A 207 27.43 -6.66 1.47
C PRO A 207 26.85 -7.21 0.17
N ILE A 208 26.27 -6.34 -0.64
CA ILE A 208 25.84 -6.74 -1.98
C ILE A 208 27.13 -7.06 -2.75
N GLU A 209 27.62 -8.29 -2.60
CA GLU A 209 28.96 -8.75 -3.01
C GLU A 209 29.12 -8.81 -4.52
N LYS A 210 28.03 -8.61 -5.26
CA LYS A 210 28.05 -8.39 -6.70
C LYS A 210 27.21 -7.18 -6.97
N GLY A 211 27.86 -6.12 -7.47
CA GLY A 211 27.24 -4.86 -7.81
C GLY A 211 25.89 -5.10 -8.46
N VAL A 212 24.82 -4.83 -7.71
CA VAL A 212 23.45 -4.91 -8.20
C VAL A 212 23.31 -4.01 -9.44
N TYR A 213 24.21 -3.02 -9.62
CA TYR A 213 24.45 -2.36 -10.90
C TYR A 213 25.91 -1.94 -11.11
N GLY A 214 26.45 -2.30 -12.26
CA GLY A 214 27.67 -1.77 -12.85
C GLY A 214 27.66 -2.09 -14.34
N THR A 215 27.03 -1.24 -15.15
CA THR A 215 27.07 -1.19 -16.63
C THR A 215 26.75 -2.45 -17.46
N THR A 216 26.55 -3.63 -16.86
CA THR A 216 26.32 -4.92 -17.55
C THR A 216 25.64 -5.98 -16.65
N THR A 217 24.47 -5.71 -16.06
CA THR A 217 23.65 -6.79 -15.50
C THR A 217 22.71 -7.31 -16.60
N LYS A 218 23.03 -8.50 -17.15
CA LYS A 218 22.21 -9.19 -18.16
C LYS A 218 20.83 -9.61 -17.63
N ASP A 219 20.66 -9.59 -16.32
CA ASP A 219 19.47 -10.10 -15.64
C ASP A 219 18.29 -9.11 -15.76
N PRO A 220 17.06 -9.60 -15.99
CA PRO A 220 15.87 -8.77 -16.01
C PRO A 220 15.62 -8.06 -14.68
N LEU A 221 15.16 -6.80 -14.72
CA LEU A 221 14.80 -6.01 -13.52
C LEU A 221 13.89 -6.79 -12.56
N ILE A 222 12.90 -7.50 -13.09
CA ILE A 222 11.96 -8.28 -12.27
C ILE A 222 12.63 -9.42 -11.48
N LEU A 223 13.69 -10.02 -12.03
CA LEU A 223 14.47 -11.03 -11.32
C LEU A 223 15.26 -10.40 -10.17
N LEU A 224 15.78 -9.18 -10.38
CA LEU A 224 16.44 -8.42 -9.31
C LEU A 224 15.46 -8.07 -8.18
N GLN A 225 14.22 -7.69 -8.53
CA GLN A 225 13.17 -7.46 -7.54
C GLN A 225 12.82 -8.74 -6.78
N ALA A 226 12.71 -9.90 -7.45
CA ALA A 226 12.47 -11.18 -6.79
C ALA A 226 13.58 -11.57 -5.79
N ARG A 227 14.86 -11.39 -6.18
CA ARG A 227 16.00 -11.60 -5.28
C ARG A 227 15.90 -10.70 -4.05
N ASN A 228 15.59 -9.42 -4.27
CA ASN A 228 15.52 -8.42 -3.22
C ASN A 228 14.34 -8.67 -2.26
N ALA A 229 13.17 -9.00 -2.79
CA ALA A 229 11.98 -9.31 -2.01
C ALA A 229 12.20 -10.52 -1.09
N VAL A 230 12.73 -11.63 -1.61
CA VAL A 230 13.05 -12.83 -0.80
C VAL A 230 14.10 -12.52 0.26
N ARG A 231 15.09 -11.67 -0.03
CA ARG A 231 16.07 -11.22 0.96
C ARG A 231 15.39 -10.42 2.08
N ILE A 232 14.60 -9.40 1.72
CA ILE A 232 13.87 -8.57 2.70
C ILE A 232 12.95 -9.43 3.57
N ALA A 233 12.27 -10.42 2.99
CA ALA A 233 11.43 -11.35 3.75
C ALA A 233 12.25 -12.16 4.77
N LYS A 234 13.45 -12.64 4.41
CA LYS A 234 14.35 -13.32 5.35
C LYS A 234 14.81 -12.40 6.48
N ASP A 235 15.21 -11.18 6.14
CA ASP A 235 15.67 -10.15 7.09
C ASP A 235 14.54 -9.77 8.06
N ALA A 236 13.30 -9.71 7.57
CA ALA A 236 12.09 -9.52 8.36
C ALA A 236 11.63 -10.76 9.15
N GLN A 237 12.49 -11.78 9.29
CA GLN A 237 12.22 -13.02 10.02
C GLN A 237 10.97 -13.78 9.52
N ALA A 238 10.67 -13.71 8.21
CA ALA A 238 9.53 -14.45 7.63
C ALA A 238 9.65 -15.97 7.81
N ALA A 239 10.85 -16.51 8.08
CA ALA A 239 11.02 -17.91 8.45
C ALA A 239 10.27 -18.28 9.75
N GLU A 240 10.06 -17.32 10.67
CA GLU A 240 9.33 -17.53 11.92
C GLU A 240 7.84 -17.24 11.77
N TYR A 241 7.49 -16.14 11.10
CA TYR A 241 6.11 -15.63 11.07
C TYR A 241 5.33 -16.00 9.81
N ALA A 242 6.00 -16.39 8.73
CA ALA A 242 5.41 -16.65 7.42
C ALA A 242 6.17 -17.75 6.63
N ALA A 243 6.60 -18.82 7.31
CA ALA A 243 7.50 -19.83 6.76
C ALA A 243 7.05 -20.41 5.41
N THR A 244 5.76 -20.71 5.27
CA THR A 244 5.17 -21.24 4.02
C THR A 244 5.29 -20.24 2.87
N ALA A 245 5.02 -18.96 3.12
CA ALA A 245 5.12 -17.92 2.10
C ALA A 245 6.58 -17.71 1.67
N LEU A 246 7.49 -17.63 2.65
CA LEU A 246 8.93 -17.53 2.37
C LEU A 246 9.45 -18.73 1.57
N GLN A 247 9.02 -19.95 1.90
CA GLN A 247 9.38 -21.16 1.16
C GLN A 247 8.87 -21.10 -0.29
N GLN A 248 7.62 -20.66 -0.50
CA GLN A 248 7.06 -20.48 -1.83
C GLN A 248 7.83 -19.42 -2.63
N ALA A 249 8.12 -18.27 -2.02
CA ALA A 249 8.89 -17.20 -2.63
C ALA A 249 10.29 -17.69 -3.07
N GLN A 250 10.98 -18.44 -2.21
CA GLN A 250 12.29 -19.02 -2.54
C GLN A 250 12.20 -20.03 -3.70
N GLN A 251 11.21 -20.93 -3.69
CA GLN A 251 11.04 -21.91 -4.77
C GLN A 251 10.78 -21.23 -6.12
N GLN A 252 9.98 -20.16 -6.13
CA GLN A 252 9.71 -19.41 -7.36
C GLN A 252 10.95 -18.63 -7.79
N LEU A 253 11.70 -18.04 -6.87
CA LEU A 253 12.97 -17.39 -7.19
C LEU A 253 13.95 -18.39 -7.82
N ASP A 254 14.14 -19.57 -7.23
CA ASP A 254 15.04 -20.61 -7.76
C ASP A 254 14.66 -21.03 -9.19
N ARG A 255 13.36 -21.15 -9.47
CA ARG A 255 12.85 -21.43 -10.83
C ARG A 255 13.12 -20.26 -11.79
N ALA A 256 12.92 -19.03 -11.36
CA ALA A 256 13.20 -17.85 -12.18
C ALA A 256 14.69 -17.74 -12.51
N GLU A 257 15.58 -18.08 -11.58
CA GLU A 257 17.03 -18.17 -11.78
C GLU A 257 17.42 -19.26 -12.79
N ASP A 258 16.84 -20.46 -12.67
CA ASP A 258 17.05 -21.55 -13.64
C ASP A 258 16.60 -21.12 -15.04
N TYR A 259 15.44 -20.48 -15.17
CA TYR A 259 14.94 -19.99 -16.45
C TYR A 259 15.85 -18.92 -17.07
N ASN A 260 16.35 -18.01 -16.25
CA ASN A 260 17.31 -16.99 -16.69
C ASN A 260 18.64 -17.61 -17.13
N THR A 261 19.16 -18.58 -16.36
CA THR A 261 20.41 -19.29 -16.67
C THR A 261 20.31 -20.08 -17.97
N ARG A 262 19.18 -20.76 -18.19
CA ARG A 262 18.88 -21.49 -19.43
C ARG A 262 18.47 -20.59 -20.59
N LYS A 263 18.42 -19.25 -20.38
CA LYS A 263 18.00 -18.25 -21.36
C LYS A 263 16.63 -18.56 -21.96
N GLN A 264 15.69 -19.00 -21.11
CA GLN A 264 14.32 -19.22 -21.53
C GLN A 264 13.64 -17.92 -21.98
N ASN A 265 12.41 -18.05 -22.47
CA ASN A 265 11.60 -16.92 -22.88
C ASN A 265 11.44 -15.90 -21.72
N LYS A 266 11.61 -14.60 -22.04
CA LYS A 266 11.50 -13.50 -21.07
C LYS A 266 10.18 -13.47 -20.31
N ASN A 267 9.07 -13.83 -20.95
CA ASN A 267 7.76 -13.89 -20.32
C ASN A 267 7.72 -14.98 -19.26
N ALA A 268 8.31 -16.16 -19.50
CA ALA A 268 8.38 -17.22 -18.51
C ALA A 268 9.21 -16.81 -17.28
N ILE A 269 10.37 -16.18 -17.51
CA ILE A 269 11.20 -15.62 -16.43
C ILE A 269 10.39 -14.58 -15.64
N THR A 270 9.70 -13.68 -16.34
CA THR A 270 8.90 -12.61 -15.72
C THR A 270 7.74 -13.16 -14.90
N THR A 271 6.99 -14.14 -15.40
CA THR A 271 5.85 -14.73 -14.68
C THR A 271 6.31 -15.30 -13.35
N VAL A 272 7.33 -16.16 -13.37
CA VAL A 272 7.81 -16.84 -12.16
C VAL A 272 8.49 -15.86 -11.20
N ALA A 273 9.24 -14.88 -11.71
CA ALA A 273 9.84 -13.85 -10.86
C ALA A 273 8.77 -12.96 -10.20
N ARG A 274 7.66 -12.63 -10.89
CA ARG A 274 6.54 -11.90 -10.26
C ARG A 274 5.88 -12.70 -9.14
N GLU A 275 5.69 -14.01 -9.34
CA GLU A 275 5.16 -14.90 -8.31
C GLU A 275 6.07 -14.95 -7.07
N ALA A 276 7.39 -14.96 -7.28
CA ALA A 276 8.36 -14.89 -6.18
C ALA A 276 8.24 -13.60 -5.38
N VAL A 277 8.15 -12.44 -6.05
CA VAL A 277 7.96 -11.13 -5.40
C VAL A 277 6.65 -11.09 -4.60
N GLN A 278 5.55 -11.59 -5.17
CA GLN A 278 4.23 -11.54 -4.53
C GLN A 278 4.08 -12.48 -3.33
N SER A 279 4.95 -13.50 -3.25
CA SER A 279 4.94 -14.49 -2.16
C SER A 279 5.90 -14.14 -1.02
N ALA A 280 6.86 -13.23 -1.26
CA ALA A 280 7.86 -12.78 -0.29
C ALA A 280 7.25 -11.79 0.70
#